data_AF-A0A971XRW9-F1
#
_entry.id   AF-A0A971XRW9-F1
#
_cell.length_a   1.000
_cell.length_b   1.000
_cell.length_c   1.000
_cell.angle_alpha   90.00
_cell.angle_beta   90.00
_cell.angle_gamma   90.00
#
_symmetry.space_group_name_H-M   'P 1'
#
loop_
_entity.id
_entity.type
_entity.pdbx_description
1 polymer ?
#
loop_
_entity_poly.entity_id
_entity_poly.type
_entity_poly.pdbx_seq_one_letter_code
_entity_poly.pdbx_strand_id
1 'polypeptide(L)'
;MITSMYLQLGMITLTVAVYLAMVTTNQWFLSGFELVPGVNWIYLPAGAKLVFTLLFGAAGAVGVFIAALIATRIYYFPNDFISSVADATVCAIGPYIIYRFAAYRFNFSNGCLQNLTPSRLLVCCVAFALANSLLQHTWLIPLGHTTNPPGTLFAMFTGDLLGALAVLYLVKLLLGCVGTPR
;
A
#
# COMPACT_ATOMS: atom_id res chain seq x y z
N MET A 1 1.09 22.59 19.02
CA MET A 1 1.90 22.46 17.80
C MET A 1 2.90 21.31 17.92
N ILE A 2 3.77 21.30 18.94
CA ILE A 2 4.79 20.25 19.17
C ILE A 2 4.19 18.83 19.28
N THR A 3 3.10 18.62 20.02
CA THR A 3 2.42 17.32 20.15
C THR A 3 1.91 16.77 18.82
N SER A 4 1.49 17.66 17.90
CA SER A 4 1.03 17.25 16.55
C SER A 4 2.18 16.77 15.69
N MET A 5 3.39 17.32 15.87
CA MET A 5 4.58 16.91 15.12
C MET A 5 5.06 15.52 15.55
N TYR A 6 5.13 15.26 16.85
CA TYR A 6 5.49 13.93 17.37
C TYR A 6 4.49 12.85 16.93
N LEU A 7 3.19 13.17 16.89
CA LEU A 7 2.19 12.24 16.41
C LEU A 7 2.38 11.90 14.92
N GLN A 8 2.60 12.89 14.06
CA GLN A 8 2.88 12.66 12.64
C GLN A 8 4.14 11.83 12.44
N LEU A 9 5.20 12.11 13.18
CA LEU A 9 6.43 11.32 13.12
C LEU A 9 6.18 9.87 13.54
N GLY A 10 5.42 9.64 14.62
CA GLY A 10 5.02 8.31 15.05
C GLY A 10 4.23 7.55 13.98
N MET A 11 3.28 8.22 13.32
CA MET A 11 2.51 7.64 12.20
C MET A 11 3.41 7.25 11.02
N ILE A 12 4.36 8.12 10.66
CA ILE A 12 5.33 7.85 9.59
C ILE A 12 6.20 6.65 9.97
N THR A 13 6.81 6.65 11.16
CA THR A 13 7.68 5.57 11.63
C THR A 13 6.95 4.23 11.70
N LEU A 14 5.72 4.21 12.21
CA LEU A 14 4.90 3.00 12.25
C LEU A 14 4.60 2.48 10.85
N THR A 15 4.21 3.37 9.94
CA THR A 15 3.95 3.01 8.53
C THR A 15 5.20 2.42 7.89
N VAL A 16 6.36 3.04 8.10
CA VAL A 16 7.64 2.54 7.55
C VAL A 16 7.96 1.16 8.08
N ALA A 17 7.90 0.97 9.40
CA ALA A 17 8.25 -0.30 10.03
C ALA A 17 7.34 -1.44 9.55
N VAL A 18 6.02 -1.23 9.57
CA VAL A 18 5.06 -2.29 9.19
C VAL A 18 5.08 -2.54 7.68
N TYR A 19 5.21 -1.50 6.86
CA TYR A 19 5.30 -1.69 5.41
C TYR A 19 6.56 -2.49 5.03
N LEU A 20 7.73 -2.13 5.58
CA LEU A 20 8.96 -2.89 5.35
C LEU A 20 8.84 -4.33 5.85
N ALA A 21 8.24 -4.55 7.03
CA ALA A 21 8.00 -5.89 7.53
C ALA A 21 7.14 -6.71 6.55
N MET A 22 6.04 -6.13 6.03
CA MET A 22 5.18 -6.79 5.04
C MET A 22 5.93 -7.08 3.74
N VAL A 23 6.79 -6.17 3.26
CA VAL A 23 7.62 -6.41 2.07
C VAL A 23 8.55 -7.58 2.30
N THR A 24 9.29 -7.59 3.41
CA THR A 24 10.20 -8.68 3.75
C THR A 24 9.48 -10.01 3.91
N THR A 25 8.33 -10.03 4.59
CA THR A 25 7.48 -11.23 4.71
C THR A 25 7.00 -11.70 3.34
N ASN A 26 6.57 -10.79 2.47
CA ASN A 26 6.16 -11.15 1.12
C ASN A 26 7.32 -11.78 0.33
N GLN A 27 8.53 -11.23 0.44
CA GLN A 27 9.71 -11.77 -0.24
C GLN A 27 10.11 -13.16 0.28
N TRP A 28 9.98 -13.41 1.58
CA TRP A 28 10.38 -14.70 2.17
C TRP A 28 9.35 -15.81 1.95
N PHE A 29 8.06 -15.50 2.08
CA PHE A 29 7.00 -16.52 2.08
C PHE A 29 6.19 -16.57 0.79
N LEU A 30 6.15 -15.48 0.01
CA LEU A 30 5.30 -15.34 -1.18
C LEU A 30 6.10 -15.09 -2.46
N SER A 31 7.43 -15.23 -2.44
CA SER A 31 8.26 -15.14 -3.66
C SER A 31 7.88 -16.15 -4.72
N GLY A 32 7.35 -17.33 -4.34
CA GLY A 32 6.80 -18.31 -5.29
C GLY A 32 5.54 -17.86 -6.02
N PHE A 33 4.90 -16.76 -5.61
CA PHE A 33 3.76 -16.14 -6.27
C PHE A 33 4.16 -14.92 -7.12
N GLU A 34 5.45 -14.65 -7.27
CA GLU A 34 5.96 -13.57 -8.11
C GLU A 34 5.92 -13.96 -9.59
N LEU A 35 5.23 -13.16 -10.42
CA LEU A 35 5.15 -13.36 -11.86
C LEU A 35 6.35 -12.71 -12.57
N VAL A 36 6.63 -11.47 -12.19
CA VAL A 36 7.82 -10.68 -12.59
C VAL A 36 8.25 -9.85 -11.37
N PRO A 37 9.52 -9.41 -11.27
CA PRO A 37 9.99 -8.62 -10.13
C PRO A 37 9.04 -7.46 -9.79
N GLY A 38 8.48 -7.50 -8.58
CA GLY A 38 7.54 -6.49 -8.08
C GLY A 38 6.07 -6.74 -8.40
N VAL A 39 5.73 -7.78 -9.15
CA VAL A 39 4.34 -8.17 -9.48
C VAL A 39 4.06 -9.58 -8.97
N ASN A 40 3.20 -9.65 -7.97
CA ASN A 40 2.88 -10.90 -7.26
C ASN A 40 1.39 -11.19 -7.37
N TRP A 41 1.00 -12.48 -7.41
CA TRP A 41 -0.40 -12.90 -7.37
C TRP A 41 -1.07 -12.68 -6.01
N ILE A 42 -0.28 -12.53 -4.95
CA ILE A 42 -0.70 -12.07 -3.62
C ILE A 42 0.37 -11.11 -3.12
N TYR A 43 0.00 -9.85 -2.86
CA TYR A 43 0.97 -8.83 -2.46
C TYR A 43 0.56 -8.14 -1.15
N LEU A 44 0.97 -8.70 -0.01
CA LEU A 44 0.64 -8.18 1.33
C LEU A 44 1.00 -6.69 1.55
N PRO A 45 2.12 -6.16 1.02
CA PRO A 45 2.45 -4.74 1.17
C PRO A 45 1.36 -3.81 0.61
N ALA A 46 0.60 -4.26 -0.39
CA ALA A 46 -0.51 -3.50 -0.95
C ALA A 46 -1.55 -3.12 0.10
N GLY A 47 -1.89 -4.06 0.99
CA GLY A 47 -2.82 -3.79 2.07
C GLY A 47 -2.27 -2.83 3.11
N ALA A 48 -0.99 -2.95 3.45
CA ALA A 48 -0.35 -2.02 4.37
C ALA A 48 -0.38 -0.58 3.84
N LYS A 49 0.00 -0.35 2.57
CA LYS A 49 -0.03 1.02 2.01
C LYS A 49 -1.44 1.59 1.94
N LEU A 50 -2.46 0.79 1.61
CA LEU A 50 -3.85 1.26 1.64
C LEU A 50 -4.32 1.59 3.06
N VAL A 51 -4.11 0.68 4.02
CA VAL A 51 -4.59 0.86 5.40
C VAL A 51 -3.94 2.07 6.07
N PHE A 52 -2.63 2.23 5.95
CA PHE A 52 -1.93 3.34 6.58
C PHE A 52 -2.23 4.69 5.93
N THR A 53 -2.43 4.75 4.61
CA THR A 53 -2.86 6.00 3.96
C THR A 53 -4.29 6.37 4.31
N LEU A 54 -5.20 5.41 4.47
CA LEU A 54 -6.55 5.68 4.95
C LEU A 54 -6.57 6.15 6.42
N LEU A 55 -5.75 5.55 7.28
CA LEU A 55 -5.65 5.88 8.69
C LEU A 55 -4.95 7.22 8.95
N PHE A 56 -3.80 7.44 8.31
CA PHE A 56 -2.88 8.54 8.63
C PHE A 56 -2.80 9.61 7.53
N GLY A 57 -3.58 9.47 6.46
CA GLY A 57 -3.62 10.43 5.36
C GLY A 57 -2.24 10.69 4.76
N ALA A 58 -1.85 11.96 4.70
CA ALA A 58 -0.55 12.38 4.17
C ALA A 58 0.65 11.79 4.93
N ALA A 59 0.56 11.65 6.26
CA ALA A 59 1.64 11.05 7.05
C ALA A 59 1.83 9.57 6.68
N GLY A 60 0.73 8.84 6.43
CA GLY A 60 0.77 7.48 5.91
C GLY A 60 1.40 7.42 4.52
N ALA A 61 1.05 8.34 3.62
CA ALA A 61 1.63 8.39 2.27
C ALA A 61 3.15 8.66 2.30
N VAL A 62 3.61 9.57 3.15
CA VAL A 62 5.04 9.84 3.38
C VAL A 62 5.75 8.59 3.92
N GLY A 63 5.13 7.90 4.89
CA GLY A 63 5.66 6.64 5.41
C GLY A 63 5.78 5.56 4.33
N VAL A 64 4.76 5.40 3.49
CA VAL A 64 4.79 4.48 2.33
C VAL A 64 5.91 4.85 1.37
N PHE A 65 6.07 6.14 1.04
CA PHE A 65 7.15 6.61 0.16
C PHE A 65 8.53 6.25 0.70
N ILE A 66 8.81 6.58 1.98
CA ILE A 66 10.10 6.29 2.62
C ILE A 66 10.37 4.77 2.62
N ALA A 67 9.37 3.99 3.01
CA ALA A 67 9.47 2.53 3.07
C ALA A 67 9.67 1.91 1.68
N ALA A 68 8.93 2.38 0.68
CA ALA A 68 9.07 1.95 -0.71
C ALA A 68 10.44 2.32 -1.28
N LEU A 69 10.96 3.51 -0.97
CA LEU A 69 12.30 3.93 -1.38
C LEU A 69 13.39 3.01 -0.79
N ILE A 70 13.27 2.65 0.48
CA ILE A 70 14.19 1.69 1.12
C ILE A 70 14.06 0.31 0.48
N ALA A 71 12.83 -0.21 0.36
CA ALA A 71 12.57 -1.53 -0.20
C ALA A 71 13.06 -1.66 -1.64
N THR A 72 12.76 -0.67 -2.48
CA THR A 72 13.14 -0.72 -3.89
C THR A 72 14.64 -0.60 -4.08
N ARG A 73 15.35 0.13 -3.21
CA ARG A 73 16.82 0.17 -3.21
C ARG A 73 17.44 -1.15 -2.78
N ILE A 74 16.73 -1.97 -2.00
CA ILE A 74 17.24 -3.27 -1.56
C ILE A 74 16.93 -4.35 -2.61
N TYR A 75 15.69 -4.37 -3.13
CA TYR A 75 15.18 -5.51 -3.89
C TYR A 75 15.11 -5.31 -5.40
N TYR A 76 14.91 -4.09 -5.90
CA TYR A 76 14.56 -3.87 -7.32
C TYR A 76 15.58 -3.01 -8.08
N PHE A 77 16.05 -1.90 -7.50
CA PHE A 77 16.95 -0.94 -8.13
C PHE A 77 18.15 -0.58 -7.23
N PRO A 78 19.02 -1.54 -6.85
CA PRO A 78 20.11 -1.32 -5.91
C PRO A 78 21.19 -0.33 -6.38
N ASN A 79 21.32 -0.16 -7.69
CA ASN A 79 22.32 0.73 -8.29
C ASN A 79 21.71 1.93 -9.04
N ASP A 80 20.37 2.05 -9.05
CA ASP A 80 19.67 3.15 -9.73
C ASP A 80 18.78 3.92 -8.75
N PHE A 81 19.29 5.06 -8.27
CA PHE A 81 18.57 5.91 -7.34
C PHE A 81 17.39 6.64 -7.99
N ILE A 82 17.51 7.04 -9.25
CA ILE A 82 16.46 7.78 -9.95
C ILE A 82 15.25 6.86 -10.14
N SER A 83 15.49 5.63 -10.61
CA SER A 83 14.43 4.64 -10.76
C SER A 83 13.79 4.25 -9.43
N SER A 84 14.59 4.20 -8.36
CA SER A 84 14.08 3.96 -7.00
C SER A 84 13.14 5.06 -6.51
N VAL A 85 13.50 6.33 -6.73
CA VAL A 85 12.65 7.46 -6.34
C VAL A 85 11.37 7.50 -7.16
N ALA A 86 11.45 7.24 -8.47
CA ALA A 86 10.29 7.19 -9.34
C ALA A 86 9.31 6.08 -8.91
N ASP A 87 9.81 4.85 -8.70
CA ASP A 87 9.02 3.71 -8.23
C ASP A 87 8.34 3.99 -6.88
N ALA A 88 9.11 4.49 -5.91
CA ALA A 88 8.59 4.84 -4.59
C ALA A 88 7.53 5.94 -4.64
N THR A 89 7.70 6.92 -5.54
CA THR A 89 6.72 7.99 -5.77
C THR A 89 5.41 7.43 -6.31
N VAL A 90 5.49 6.61 -7.35
CA VAL A 90 4.32 5.95 -7.96
C VAL A 90 3.59 5.09 -6.92
N CYS A 91 4.34 4.32 -6.12
CA CYS A 91 3.83 3.46 -5.07
C CYS A 91 3.05 4.22 -3.97
N ALA A 92 3.48 5.44 -3.62
CA ALA A 92 2.81 6.26 -2.62
C ALA A 92 1.61 7.04 -3.17
N ILE A 93 1.63 7.43 -4.45
CA ILE A 93 0.56 8.22 -5.09
C ILE A 93 -0.74 7.42 -5.16
N GLY A 94 -0.70 6.16 -5.60
CA GLY A 94 -1.88 5.31 -5.76
C GLY A 94 -2.79 5.26 -4.52
N PRO A 95 -2.29 4.82 -3.35
CA PRO A 95 -3.08 4.79 -2.13
C PRO A 95 -3.49 6.18 -1.64
N TYR A 96 -2.68 7.23 -1.86
CA TYR A 96 -3.04 8.60 -1.48
C TYR A 96 -4.22 9.15 -2.30
N ILE A 97 -4.28 8.85 -3.61
CA ILE A 97 -5.44 9.19 -4.45
C ILE A 97 -6.71 8.56 -3.87
N ILE A 98 -6.65 7.30 -3.44
CA ILE A 98 -7.82 6.62 -2.85
C ILE A 98 -8.20 7.19 -1.51
N TYR A 99 -7.25 7.59 -0.68
CA TYR A 99 -7.53 8.36 0.53
C TYR A 99 -8.31 9.65 0.22
N ARG A 100 -7.88 10.42 -0.79
CA ARG A 100 -8.56 11.66 -1.20
C ARG A 100 -9.94 11.39 -1.79
N PHE A 101 -10.07 10.33 -2.58
CA PHE A 101 -11.37 9.87 -3.11
C PHE A 101 -12.32 9.49 -1.97
N ALA A 102 -11.87 8.71 -0.99
CA ALA A 102 -12.68 8.29 0.15
C ALA A 102 -13.11 9.50 1.00
N ALA A 103 -12.21 10.45 1.23
CA ALA A 103 -12.50 11.69 1.94
C ALA A 103 -13.62 12.49 1.24
N TYR A 104 -13.52 12.65 -0.08
CA TYR A 104 -14.50 13.37 -0.88
C TYR A 104 -15.84 12.62 -1.00
N ARG A 105 -15.81 11.32 -1.32
CA ARG A 105 -17.01 10.55 -1.68
C ARG A 105 -17.82 10.09 -0.47
N PHE A 106 -17.17 9.89 0.68
CA PHE A 106 -17.78 9.37 1.90
C PHE A 106 -17.82 10.37 3.06
N ASN A 107 -17.46 11.64 2.81
CA ASN A 107 -17.34 12.70 3.83
C ASN A 107 -16.49 12.24 5.03
N PHE A 108 -15.41 11.52 4.74
CA PHE A 108 -14.46 11.08 5.75
C PHE A 108 -13.46 12.22 5.99
N SER A 109 -13.64 12.93 7.11
CA SER A 109 -12.69 13.93 7.60
C SER A 109 -12.09 13.46 8.93
N ASN A 110 -10.79 13.72 9.12
CA ASN A 110 -10.06 13.56 10.38
C ASN A 110 -9.64 12.14 10.84
N GLY A 111 -9.33 11.22 9.92
CA GLY A 111 -8.65 9.96 10.26
C GLY A 111 -9.49 8.97 11.08
N CYS A 112 -10.79 9.25 11.26
CA CYS A 112 -11.69 8.41 12.05
C CYS A 112 -12.45 7.43 11.14
N LEU A 113 -12.05 6.15 11.15
CA LEU A 113 -12.64 5.06 10.33
C LEU A 113 -14.14 4.81 10.57
N GLN A 114 -14.77 5.49 11.53
CA GLN A 114 -16.19 5.31 11.87
C GLN A 114 -17.14 5.49 10.67
N ASN A 115 -16.77 6.32 9.69
CA ASN A 115 -17.57 6.53 8.47
C ASN A 115 -17.25 5.54 7.32
N LEU A 116 -16.25 4.66 7.49
CA LEU A 116 -15.90 3.63 6.53
C LEU A 116 -16.58 2.30 6.92
N THR A 117 -17.83 2.14 6.46
CA THR A 117 -18.52 0.85 6.56
C THR A 117 -17.73 -0.23 5.81
N PRO A 118 -17.89 -1.53 6.14
CA PRO A 118 -17.20 -2.62 5.44
C PRO A 118 -17.38 -2.56 3.92
N SER A 119 -18.57 -2.17 3.45
CA SER A 119 -18.85 -1.99 2.02
C SER A 119 -18.05 -0.85 1.39
N ARG A 120 -17.93 0.31 2.08
CA ARG A 120 -17.11 1.44 1.59
C ARG A 120 -15.63 1.10 1.59
N LEU A 121 -15.17 0.34 2.58
CA LEU A 121 -13.80 -0.13 2.65
C LEU A 121 -13.48 -1.12 1.52
N LEU A 122 -14.41 -2.02 1.18
CA LEU A 122 -14.28 -2.91 0.03
C LEU A 122 -14.20 -2.13 -1.29
N VAL A 123 -15.01 -1.07 -1.44
CA VAL A 123 -14.90 -0.14 -2.58
C VAL A 123 -13.51 0.50 -2.63
N CYS A 124 -12.98 0.95 -1.48
CA CYS A 124 -11.61 1.47 -1.41
C CYS A 124 -10.57 0.43 -1.85
N CYS A 125 -10.69 -0.83 -1.44
CA CYS A 125 -9.76 -1.90 -1.85
C CYS A 125 -9.75 -2.12 -3.37
N VAL A 126 -10.93 -2.22 -3.97
CA VAL A 126 -11.05 -2.42 -5.43
C VAL A 126 -10.53 -1.20 -6.18
N ALA A 127 -10.92 0.00 -5.78
CA ALA A 127 -10.46 1.24 -6.40
C ALA A 127 -8.93 1.40 -6.26
N PHE A 128 -8.39 1.03 -5.10
CA PHE A 128 -6.96 1.03 -4.85
C PHE A 128 -6.20 0.02 -5.69
N ALA A 129 -6.62 -1.24 -5.74
CA ALA A 129 -5.97 -2.25 -6.54
C ALA A 129 -5.91 -1.82 -8.01
N LEU A 130 -7.02 -1.28 -8.53
CA LEU A 130 -7.09 -0.76 -9.89
C LEU A 130 -6.16 0.44 -10.10
N ALA A 131 -6.26 1.46 -9.24
CA ALA A 131 -5.43 2.67 -9.37
C ALA A 131 -3.93 2.37 -9.21
N ASN A 132 -3.58 1.52 -8.25
CA ASN A 132 -2.20 1.14 -7.98
C ASN A 132 -1.60 0.35 -9.15
N SER A 133 -2.33 -0.65 -9.67
CA SER A 133 -1.86 -1.45 -10.80
C SER A 133 -1.69 -0.61 -12.08
N LEU A 134 -2.64 0.29 -12.36
CA LEU A 134 -2.53 1.19 -13.52
C LEU A 134 -1.36 2.16 -13.39
N LEU A 135 -1.16 2.75 -12.20
CA LEU A 135 -0.04 3.67 -11.95
C LEU A 135 1.30 2.95 -12.02
N GLN A 136 1.43 1.76 -11.44
CA GLN A 136 2.69 1.01 -11.51
C GLN A 136 3.03 0.62 -12.94
N HIS A 137 2.03 0.32 -13.77
CA HIS A 137 2.22 0.02 -15.18
C HIS A 137 2.80 1.20 -15.98
N THR A 138 2.54 2.46 -15.58
CA THR A 138 3.18 3.61 -16.25
C THR A 138 4.69 3.65 -16.01
N TRP A 139 5.16 3.01 -14.94
CA TRP A 139 6.58 2.87 -14.61
C TRP A 139 7.20 1.57 -15.14
N LEU A 140 6.49 0.44 -15.07
CA LEU A 140 7.01 -0.87 -15.47
C LEU A 140 7.14 -1.06 -16.99
N ILE A 141 6.23 -0.48 -17.78
CA ILE A 141 6.24 -0.63 -19.25
C ILE A 141 7.50 0.00 -19.87
N PRO A 142 7.87 1.27 -19.55
CA PRO A 142 9.09 1.89 -20.10
C PRO A 142 10.38 1.15 -19.73
N LEU A 143 10.41 0.46 -18.58
CA LEU A 143 11.56 -0.34 -18.15
C LEU A 143 11.72 -1.66 -18.93
N GLY A 144 10.75 -2.03 -19.78
CA GLY A 144 10.77 -3.29 -20.52
C GLY A 144 10.56 -4.53 -19.63
N HIS A 145 10.13 -4.34 -18.37
CA HIS A 145 9.91 -5.43 -17.41
C HIS A 145 8.61 -6.21 -17.66
N THR A 146 7.80 -5.80 -18.65
CA THR A 146 6.53 -6.45 -18.98
C THR A 146 6.55 -7.01 -20.39
N THR A 147 6.73 -8.33 -20.53
CA THR A 147 6.64 -9.03 -21.83
C THR A 147 5.18 -9.20 -22.29
N ASN A 148 4.23 -9.25 -21.35
CA ASN A 148 2.79 -9.29 -21.59
C ASN A 148 2.07 -8.26 -20.70
N PRO A 149 1.99 -6.98 -21.10
CA PRO A 149 1.47 -5.91 -20.25
C PRO A 149 0.04 -6.16 -19.72
N PRO A 150 -0.94 -6.66 -20.52
CA PRO A 150 -2.27 -6.99 -19.98
C PRO A 150 -2.24 -8.08 -18.90
N GLY A 151 -1.42 -9.12 -19.09
CA GLY A 151 -1.27 -10.21 -18.13
C GLY A 151 -0.62 -9.75 -16.82
N THR A 152 0.44 -8.93 -16.91
CA THR A 152 1.10 -8.33 -15.75
C THR A 152 0.14 -7.40 -14.99
N LEU A 153 -0.66 -6.60 -15.70
CA LEU A 153 -1.63 -5.70 -15.08
C LEU A 153 -2.68 -6.47 -14.29
N PHE A 154 -3.20 -7.55 -14.88
CA PHE A 154 -4.20 -8.39 -14.23
C PHE A 154 -3.65 -9.11 -13.00
N ALA A 155 -2.43 -9.66 -13.09
CA ALA A 155 -1.76 -10.29 -11.96
C ALA A 155 -1.54 -9.29 -10.82
N MET A 156 -1.05 -8.09 -11.14
CA MET A 156 -0.83 -7.03 -10.16
C MET A 156 -2.14 -6.58 -9.49
N PHE A 157 -3.20 -6.39 -10.28
CA PHE A 157 -4.52 -6.02 -9.75
C PHE A 157 -5.04 -7.07 -8.77
N THR A 158 -4.92 -8.33 -9.15
CA THR A 158 -5.34 -9.46 -8.32
C THR A 158 -4.52 -9.53 -7.03
N GLY A 159 -3.20 -9.40 -7.13
CA GLY A 159 -2.30 -9.41 -5.98
C GLY A 159 -2.51 -8.25 -5.02
N ASP A 160 -2.71 -7.04 -5.54
CA ASP A 160 -3.00 -5.85 -4.75
C ASP A 160 -4.35 -5.98 -4.04
N LEU A 161 -5.37 -6.49 -4.72
CA LEU A 161 -6.71 -6.69 -4.14
C LEU A 161 -6.68 -7.76 -3.04
N LEU A 162 -6.08 -8.92 -3.31
CA LEU A 162 -5.96 -10.00 -2.33
C LEU A 162 -5.11 -9.59 -1.13
N GLY A 163 -4.00 -8.87 -1.38
CA GLY A 163 -3.16 -8.31 -0.33
C GLY A 163 -3.90 -7.29 0.53
N ALA A 164 -4.67 -6.40 -0.08
CA ALA A 164 -5.51 -5.44 0.63
C ALA A 164 -6.55 -6.11 1.53
N LEU A 165 -7.27 -7.09 0.99
CA LEU A 165 -8.24 -7.85 1.78
C LEU A 165 -7.57 -8.63 2.91
N ALA A 166 -6.46 -9.33 2.63
CA ALA A 166 -5.73 -10.09 3.64
C ALA A 166 -5.30 -9.23 4.84
N VAL A 167 -4.71 -8.06 4.59
CA VAL A 167 -4.31 -7.14 5.66
C VAL A 167 -5.52 -6.61 6.44
N LEU A 168 -6.63 -6.31 5.78
CA LEU A 168 -7.85 -5.88 6.48
C LEU A 168 -8.42 -6.97 7.39
N TYR A 169 -8.44 -8.22 6.95
CA TYR A 169 -8.87 -9.34 7.79
C TYR A 169 -7.89 -9.58 8.95
N LEU A 170 -6.59 -9.39 8.73
CA LEU A 170 -5.58 -9.44 9.79
C LEU A 170 -5.80 -8.35 10.83
N VAL A 171 -6.06 -7.10 10.42
CA VAL A 171 -6.40 -6.01 11.34
C VAL A 171 -7.67 -6.35 12.12
N LYS A 172 -8.71 -6.87 11.45
CA LYS A 172 -9.96 -7.30 12.11
C LYS A 172 -9.70 -8.40 13.16
N LEU A 173 -8.87 -9.39 12.84
CA LEU A 173 -8.50 -10.46 13.75
C LEU A 173 -7.79 -9.89 15.00
N LEU A 174 -6.78 -9.04 14.79
CA LEU A 174 -6.03 -8.42 15.88
C LEU A 174 -6.93 -7.60 16.80
N LEU A 175 -7.86 -6.81 16.23
CA LEU A 175 -8.85 -6.07 17.02
C LEU A 175 -9.77 -6.99 17.83
N GLY A 176 -10.17 -8.14 17.27
CA GLY A 176 -10.95 -9.14 17.98
C GLY A 176 -10.18 -9.80 19.14
N CYS A 177 -8.87 -10.00 18.98
CA CYS A 177 -8.00 -10.56 20.01
C CYS A 177 -7.72 -9.58 21.16
N VAL A 178 -7.71 -8.28 20.88
CA VAL A 178 -7.44 -7.23 21.89
C VAL A 178 -8.62 -7.01 22.85
N GLY A 179 -9.77 -7.64 22.61
CA GLY A 179 -10.91 -7.61 23.52
C GLY A 179 -11.51 -6.21 23.61
N THR A 180 -12.43 -5.89 22.72
CA THR A 180 -13.26 -4.69 22.90
C THR A 180 -14.11 -4.88 24.16
N PRO A 181 -14.01 -4.01 25.19
CA PRO A 181 -15.03 -3.98 26.24
C PRO A 181 -16.37 -3.71 25.55
N ARG A 182 -17.34 -4.59 25.82
CA ARG A 182 -18.71 -4.49 25.31
C ARG A 182 -19.43 -3.29 25.88
#